data_AF-A0A319CRX7-F1
#
_entry.id   AF-A0A319CRX7-F1
#
_cell.length_a   1.000
_cell.length_b   1.000
_cell.length_c   1.000
_cell.angle_alpha   90.00
_cell.angle_beta   90.00
_cell.angle_gamma   90.00
#
_symmetry.space_group_name_H-M   'P 1'
#
loop_
_entity.id
_entity.type
_entity.pdbx_description
1 polymer ?
#
loop_
_entity_poly.entity_id
_entity_poly.type
_entity_poly.pdbx_seq_one_letter_code
_entity_poly.pdbx_strand_id
1 'polypeptide(L)'
;MSSNYDNTFDDAPERARVSNLEDLPMDILSSVPALSDTLRDPLRKQCLKWALPSKEHYERFTFVDEKEAIIRGRYQVVQNVLDAGVHPHKSYDLFANSFWHIAVRTRNLQMIQVFLSHPEIDVNQEKWSGSRALDMLSPVWWRYLSADYPALRTVISSRITDDPSPAIVGGDQRIVQLLLEKGAVFSSAEFFTYLVQRPGGPDLLRRAIRNGLYKNGSTINWYGLRKHISRCIQKLSVNILDVIVQEIPEVLSMPGLGLILDALGQNLFCKRSSHKFASYMIRQGFRLKLSYYLDRKYPELAFVLGKLEPNPRFYGSEVLPRNVWRKWASLAELLLERPELQQDGFETWRDPGLILRSPLREALVAKNWDEARALLKAGPGP
;
A
#
# COMPACT_ATOMS: atom_id res chain seq x y z
N MET A 1 47.99 53.97 -41.20
CA MET A 1 47.68 52.87 -42.13
C MET A 1 46.19 52.61 -42.04
N SER A 2 45.47 53.08 -43.04
CA SER A 2 44.02 52.99 -43.20
C SER A 2 43.58 51.66 -43.81
N SER A 3 42.26 51.46 -43.81
CA SER A 3 41.43 50.60 -44.67
C SER A 3 41.14 49.19 -44.13
N ASN A 4 39.94 48.64 -44.22
CA ASN A 4 38.62 49.11 -44.66
C ASN A 4 37.61 48.09 -44.09
N TYR A 5 36.51 48.58 -43.50
CA TYR A 5 35.29 47.78 -43.35
C TYR A 5 34.36 48.23 -44.48
N ASP A 6 33.92 47.29 -45.31
CA ASP A 6 32.79 47.51 -46.21
C ASP A 6 31.88 46.29 -46.24
N ASN A 7 30.58 46.58 -46.28
CA ASN A 7 29.45 45.66 -46.18
C ASN A 7 29.28 44.79 -47.43
N THR A 8 28.57 43.65 -47.30
CA THR A 8 27.45 43.31 -48.21
C THR A 8 26.64 42.10 -47.71
N PHE A 9 25.32 42.27 -47.79
CA PHE A 9 24.26 41.25 -47.74
C PHE A 9 24.40 40.27 -48.91
N ASP A 10 24.12 38.97 -48.70
CA ASP A 10 22.99 38.23 -49.32
C ASP A 10 23.13 36.70 -49.22
N ASP A 11 21.96 36.06 -49.25
CA ASP A 11 21.64 34.68 -49.64
C ASP A 11 21.83 33.50 -48.66
N ALA A 12 20.68 32.99 -48.21
CA ALA A 12 20.47 31.66 -47.65
C ALA A 12 20.21 30.63 -48.78
N PRO A 13 20.66 29.36 -48.64
CA PRO A 13 20.17 28.27 -49.49
C PRO A 13 19.24 27.29 -48.76
N GLU A 14 18.08 27.13 -49.39
CA GLU A 14 17.31 25.91 -49.69
C GLU A 14 17.30 24.67 -48.76
N ARG A 15 16.08 24.42 -48.26
CA ARG A 15 15.31 23.15 -48.25
C ARG A 15 16.07 21.83 -48.51
N ALA A 16 16.11 20.98 -47.48
CA ALA A 16 16.15 19.53 -47.64
C ALA A 16 14.77 18.91 -47.28
N ARG A 17 14.18 18.20 -48.24
CA ARG A 17 12.98 17.36 -48.11
C ARG A 17 13.32 16.08 -47.34
N VAL A 18 12.44 15.61 -46.46
CA VAL A 18 12.44 14.21 -46.02
C VAL A 18 11.06 13.61 -46.25
N SER A 19 11.06 12.67 -47.17
CA SER A 19 10.01 11.71 -47.53
C SER A 19 10.04 10.54 -46.55
N ASN A 20 8.89 10.20 -45.97
CA ASN A 20 8.28 8.87 -45.99
C ASN A 20 7.05 8.86 -45.07
N LEU A 21 5.89 8.88 -45.73
CA LEU A 21 4.53 8.67 -45.21
C LEU A 21 4.17 7.26 -45.65
N GLU A 22 3.98 6.32 -44.73
CA GLU A 22 3.12 5.13 -44.86
C GLU A 22 3.48 4.19 -43.71
N ASP A 23 2.59 4.13 -42.70
CA ASP A 23 2.34 2.97 -41.82
C ASP A 23 1.48 3.42 -40.61
N LEU A 24 0.16 3.57 -40.79
CA LEU A 24 -0.81 3.62 -39.69
C LEU A 24 -2.18 3.06 -40.14
N PRO A 25 -2.94 2.39 -39.25
CA PRO A 25 -4.03 1.49 -39.62
C PRO A 25 -5.33 2.23 -40.02
N MET A 26 -5.94 1.76 -41.11
CA MET A 26 -7.08 2.37 -41.82
C MET A 26 -8.46 2.12 -41.18
N ASP A 27 -8.52 1.51 -39.99
CA ASP A 27 -9.74 0.84 -39.52
C ASP A 27 -10.81 1.78 -38.94
N ILE A 28 -10.51 3.06 -38.71
CA ILE A 28 -11.45 4.01 -38.09
C ILE A 28 -12.41 4.60 -39.13
N LEU A 29 -11.96 4.82 -40.37
CA LEU A 29 -12.72 5.53 -41.39
C LEU A 29 -13.72 4.66 -42.15
N SER A 30 -13.62 3.34 -42.01
CA SER A 30 -14.53 2.34 -42.60
C SER A 30 -15.87 2.25 -41.86
N SER A 31 -15.98 2.84 -40.66
CA SER A 31 -17.14 2.71 -39.77
C SER A 31 -18.28 3.72 -40.03
N VAL A 32 -18.07 4.69 -40.94
CA VAL A 32 -19.08 5.73 -41.27
C VAL A 32 -19.16 5.93 -42.80
N PRO A 33 -20.01 5.16 -43.50
CA PRO A 33 -20.05 5.13 -44.97
C PRO A 33 -20.31 6.50 -45.60
N ALA A 34 -21.18 7.31 -45.00
CA ALA A 34 -21.56 8.63 -45.53
C ALA A 34 -20.41 9.67 -45.55
N LEU A 35 -19.39 9.50 -44.71
CA LEU A 35 -18.23 10.40 -44.65
C LEU A 35 -17.08 9.93 -45.55
N SER A 36 -16.97 8.62 -45.79
CA SER A 36 -15.96 8.02 -46.67
C SER A 36 -16.18 8.38 -48.13
N ASP A 37 -17.43 8.44 -48.58
CA ASP A 37 -17.77 8.67 -50.00
C ASP A 37 -17.69 10.15 -50.40
N THR A 38 -17.68 11.06 -49.42
CA THR A 38 -17.80 12.51 -49.66
C THR A 38 -16.45 13.24 -49.65
N LEU A 39 -15.41 12.67 -49.02
CA LEU A 39 -14.11 13.34 -48.85
C LEU A 39 -13.06 12.74 -49.81
N ARG A 40 -12.63 13.51 -50.83
CA ARG A 40 -11.47 13.12 -51.66
C ARG A 40 -10.21 13.00 -50.80
N ASP A 41 -9.33 12.07 -51.16
CA ASP A 41 -8.10 11.71 -50.43
C ASP A 41 -7.24 12.89 -49.92
N PRO A 42 -7.07 14.01 -50.66
CA PRO A 42 -6.30 15.15 -50.16
C PRO A 42 -6.98 15.83 -48.97
N LEU A 43 -8.31 16.01 -49.02
CA LEU A 43 -9.12 16.61 -47.95
C LEU A 43 -9.22 15.67 -46.75
N ARG A 44 -9.25 14.35 -46.97
CA ARG A 44 -9.19 13.35 -45.90
C ARG A 44 -7.85 13.42 -45.13
N LYS A 45 -6.73 13.49 -45.85
CA LYS A 45 -5.39 13.73 -45.28
C LYS A 45 -5.28 15.08 -44.57
N GLN A 46 -5.96 16.11 -45.08
CA GLN A 46 -5.93 17.46 -44.53
C GLN A 46 -6.82 17.61 -43.27
N CYS A 47 -7.99 16.97 -43.26
CA CYS A 47 -8.86 16.86 -42.08
C CYS A 47 -8.20 16.05 -40.95
N LEU A 48 -7.47 14.97 -41.26
CA LEU A 48 -6.66 14.24 -40.27
C LEU A 48 -5.51 15.10 -39.72
N LYS A 49 -4.89 15.96 -40.56
CA LYS A 49 -3.90 16.96 -40.12
C LYS A 49 -4.51 18.11 -39.30
N TRP A 50 -5.78 18.43 -39.49
CA TRP A 50 -6.49 19.50 -38.76
C TRP A 50 -7.19 19.00 -37.50
N ALA A 51 -7.48 17.71 -37.40
CA ALA A 51 -8.23 17.16 -36.28
C ALA A 51 -7.41 17.10 -34.98
N LEU A 52 -6.09 16.96 -35.06
CA LEU A 52 -5.19 16.96 -33.90
C LEU A 52 -3.84 17.61 -34.28
N PRO A 53 -3.35 18.59 -33.52
CA PRO A 53 -1.99 19.12 -33.69
C PRO A 53 -0.95 18.00 -33.66
N SER A 54 0.13 18.13 -34.43
CA SER A 54 1.21 17.13 -34.47
C SER A 54 1.89 16.96 -33.11
N LYS A 55 2.46 15.78 -32.84
CA LYS A 55 3.28 15.51 -31.64
C LYS A 55 4.29 16.62 -31.30
N GLU A 56 5.02 17.13 -32.31
CA GLU A 56 6.00 18.21 -32.16
C GLU A 56 5.36 19.55 -31.70
N HIS A 57 4.09 19.78 -32.04
CA HIS A 57 3.33 20.96 -31.61
C HIS A 57 2.98 20.85 -30.13
N TYR A 58 2.52 19.69 -29.68
CA TYR A 58 2.27 19.46 -28.27
C TYR A 58 3.58 19.55 -27.46
N GLU A 59 4.61 18.81 -27.85
CA GLU A 59 5.91 18.81 -27.15
C GLU A 59 6.55 20.20 -26.95
N ARG A 60 6.31 21.15 -27.85
CA ARG A 60 6.82 22.53 -27.74
C ARG A 60 6.03 23.45 -26.81
N PHE A 61 4.76 23.19 -26.54
CA PHE A 61 3.87 24.18 -25.91
C PHE A 61 3.13 23.71 -24.64
N THR A 62 3.11 22.42 -24.28
CA THR A 62 1.99 21.90 -23.46
C THR A 62 2.28 21.40 -22.05
N PHE A 63 3.48 21.58 -21.49
CA PHE A 63 3.72 21.11 -20.11
C PHE A 63 2.82 21.78 -19.07
N VAL A 64 2.55 23.08 -19.23
CA VAL A 64 1.65 23.85 -18.34
C VAL A 64 0.18 23.56 -18.65
N ASP A 65 -0.16 23.35 -19.93
CA ASP A 65 -1.54 23.19 -20.39
C ASP A 65 -2.11 21.78 -20.10
N GLU A 66 -1.28 20.73 -20.17
CA GLU A 66 -1.72 19.35 -19.93
C GLU A 66 -2.07 19.10 -18.46
N LYS A 67 -1.21 19.55 -17.55
CA LYS A 67 -1.46 19.47 -16.11
C LYS A 67 -2.74 20.22 -15.74
N GLU A 68 -2.92 21.42 -16.28
CA GLU A 68 -4.13 22.21 -16.03
C GLU A 68 -5.37 21.55 -16.64
N ALA A 69 -5.26 20.94 -17.81
CA ALA A 69 -6.35 20.16 -18.40
C ALA A 69 -6.76 18.99 -17.50
N ILE A 70 -5.81 18.29 -16.88
CA ILE A 70 -6.09 17.21 -15.91
C ILE A 70 -6.79 17.77 -14.67
N ILE A 71 -6.23 18.83 -14.07
CA ILE A 71 -6.76 19.47 -12.85
C ILE A 71 -8.20 19.97 -13.08
N ARG A 72 -8.46 20.58 -14.24
CA ARG A 72 -9.80 21.07 -14.63
C ARG A 72 -10.73 19.97 -15.13
N GLY A 73 -10.27 18.72 -15.21
CA GLY A 73 -11.08 17.59 -15.65
C GLY A 73 -11.46 17.63 -17.14
N ARG A 74 -10.68 18.32 -17.98
CA ARG A 74 -10.85 18.40 -19.44
C ARG A 74 -10.37 17.11 -20.12
N TYR A 75 -11.03 16.00 -19.82
CA TYR A 75 -10.60 14.66 -20.28
C TYR A 75 -10.52 14.54 -21.80
N GLN A 76 -11.34 15.27 -22.57
CA GLN A 76 -11.25 15.26 -24.04
C GLN A 76 -9.94 15.87 -24.55
N VAL A 77 -9.44 16.92 -23.90
CA VAL A 77 -8.14 17.53 -24.25
C VAL A 77 -7.01 16.54 -23.95
N VAL A 78 -7.09 15.88 -22.81
CA VAL A 78 -6.09 14.87 -22.41
C VAL A 78 -6.13 13.66 -23.35
N GLN A 79 -7.32 13.18 -23.73
CA GLN A 79 -7.48 12.11 -24.72
C GLN A 79 -6.80 12.48 -26.04
N ASN A 80 -7.09 13.67 -26.57
CA ASN A 80 -6.48 14.18 -27.80
C ASN A 80 -4.94 14.23 -27.74
N VAL A 81 -4.38 14.61 -26.59
CA VAL A 81 -2.93 14.66 -26.35
C VAL A 81 -2.33 13.24 -26.35
N LEU A 82 -2.95 12.31 -25.63
CA LEU A 82 -2.50 10.92 -25.58
C LEU A 82 -2.60 10.24 -26.95
N ASP A 83 -3.69 10.46 -27.68
CA ASP A 83 -3.91 9.94 -29.04
C ASP A 83 -2.90 10.49 -30.05
N ALA A 84 -2.36 11.69 -29.82
CA ALA A 84 -1.27 12.25 -30.60
C ALA A 84 0.12 11.62 -30.28
N GLY A 85 0.18 10.63 -29.39
CA GLY A 85 1.40 9.93 -28.99
C GLY A 85 2.29 10.74 -28.03
N VAL A 86 1.71 11.72 -27.34
CA VAL A 86 2.36 12.43 -26.24
C VAL A 86 2.14 11.60 -24.99
N HIS A 87 3.22 11.16 -24.37
CA HIS A 87 3.16 10.23 -23.23
C HIS A 87 3.62 10.93 -21.95
N PRO A 88 2.75 11.70 -21.29
CA PRO A 88 3.15 12.53 -20.17
C PRO A 88 3.39 11.76 -18.88
N HIS A 89 3.14 10.44 -18.84
CA HIS A 89 3.40 9.62 -17.66
C HIS A 89 4.90 9.53 -17.32
N LYS A 90 5.80 9.82 -18.27
CA LYS A 90 7.25 9.92 -18.05
C LYS A 90 7.67 11.28 -17.46
N SER A 91 6.77 12.26 -17.51
CA SER A 91 6.98 13.61 -17.01
C SER A 91 6.53 13.72 -15.57
N TYR A 92 7.37 14.31 -14.73
CA TYR A 92 7.10 14.58 -13.33
C TYR A 92 6.93 16.07 -13.11
N ASP A 93 5.95 16.46 -12.28
CA ASP A 93 5.85 17.84 -11.82
C ASP A 93 6.94 18.18 -10.77
N LEU A 94 6.99 19.43 -10.32
CA LEU A 94 7.93 19.92 -9.30
C LEU A 94 7.81 19.20 -7.94
N PHE A 95 6.71 18.46 -7.70
CA PHE A 95 6.45 17.66 -6.51
C PHE A 95 6.61 16.15 -6.78
N ALA A 96 7.20 15.86 -7.94
CA ALA A 96 7.46 14.57 -8.53
C ALA A 96 6.24 13.63 -8.54
N ASN A 97 5.07 14.18 -8.86
CA ASN A 97 3.92 13.39 -9.33
C ASN A 97 3.97 13.31 -10.86
N SER A 98 3.73 12.11 -11.38
CA SER A 98 3.40 11.97 -12.80
C SER A 98 1.95 12.40 -13.06
N PHE A 99 1.61 12.63 -14.31
CA PHE A 99 0.24 13.01 -14.68
C PHE A 99 -0.78 11.92 -14.33
N TRP A 100 -0.36 10.66 -14.32
CA TRP A 100 -1.15 9.54 -13.82
C TRP A 100 -1.55 9.71 -12.34
N HIS A 101 -0.60 10.10 -11.49
CA HIS A 101 -0.88 10.38 -10.09
C HIS A 101 -1.83 11.57 -9.92
N ILE A 102 -1.67 12.63 -10.73
CA ILE A 102 -2.56 13.79 -10.71
C ILE A 102 -3.98 13.38 -11.15
N ALA A 103 -4.11 12.59 -12.22
CA ALA A 103 -5.39 12.09 -12.71
C ALA A 103 -6.14 11.31 -11.62
N VAL A 104 -5.47 10.37 -10.94
CA VAL A 104 -6.08 9.61 -9.84
C VAL A 104 -6.45 10.51 -8.66
N ARG A 105 -5.62 11.51 -8.34
CA ARG A 105 -5.91 12.51 -7.30
C ARG A 105 -7.15 13.35 -7.57
N THR A 106 -7.43 13.67 -8.83
CA THR A 106 -8.64 14.47 -9.19
C THR A 106 -9.94 13.71 -8.95
N ARG A 107 -9.88 12.38 -8.72
CA ARG A 107 -11.05 11.50 -8.55
C ARG A 107 -12.04 11.62 -9.71
N ASN A 108 -11.55 11.99 -10.89
CA ASN A 108 -12.35 12.04 -12.09
C ASN A 108 -12.29 10.68 -12.79
N LEU A 109 -13.34 9.87 -12.62
CA LEU A 109 -13.41 8.53 -13.19
C LEU A 109 -13.21 8.52 -14.71
N GLN A 110 -13.78 9.50 -15.43
CA GLN A 110 -13.62 9.61 -16.89
C GLN A 110 -12.16 9.89 -17.26
N MET A 111 -11.50 10.80 -16.54
CA MET A 111 -10.06 11.06 -16.73
C MET A 111 -9.23 9.79 -16.49
N ILE A 112 -9.51 9.06 -15.40
CA ILE A 112 -8.80 7.82 -15.08
C ILE A 112 -9.03 6.77 -16.18
N GLN A 113 -10.25 6.66 -16.71
CA GLN A 113 -10.57 5.75 -17.81
C GLN A 113 -9.82 6.12 -19.11
N VAL A 114 -9.70 7.41 -19.43
CA VAL A 114 -8.88 7.89 -20.56
C VAL A 114 -7.42 7.45 -20.38
N PHE A 115 -6.83 7.62 -19.20
CA PHE A 115 -5.47 7.13 -18.96
C PHE A 115 -5.40 5.59 -19.11
N LEU A 116 -6.33 4.85 -18.52
CA LEU A 116 -6.33 3.39 -18.54
C LEU A 116 -6.66 2.76 -19.91
N SER A 117 -7.11 3.53 -20.90
CA SER A 117 -7.28 3.05 -22.27
C SER A 117 -5.97 2.95 -23.04
N HIS A 118 -4.90 3.54 -22.51
CA HIS A 118 -3.57 3.54 -23.12
C HIS A 118 -2.65 2.52 -22.44
N PRO A 119 -2.24 1.43 -23.13
CA PRO A 119 -1.58 0.27 -22.52
C PRO A 119 -0.18 0.55 -21.97
N GLU A 120 0.47 1.61 -22.41
CA GLU A 120 1.78 2.03 -21.93
C GLU A 120 1.76 2.66 -20.53
N ILE A 121 0.57 2.95 -19.99
CA ILE A 121 0.43 3.52 -18.65
C ILE A 121 0.67 2.43 -17.61
N ASP A 122 1.79 2.55 -16.91
CA ASP A 122 2.06 1.76 -15.72
C ASP A 122 1.16 2.20 -14.56
N VAL A 123 0.11 1.41 -14.32
CA VAL A 123 -0.84 1.61 -13.21
C VAL A 123 -0.13 1.64 -11.85
N ASN A 124 1.00 0.94 -11.74
CA ASN A 124 1.79 0.80 -10.51
C ASN A 124 3.01 1.73 -10.47
N GLN A 125 3.08 2.71 -11.39
CA GLN A 125 4.15 3.70 -11.41
C GLN A 125 4.36 4.29 -10.02
N GLU A 126 5.60 4.26 -9.55
CA GLU A 126 5.97 4.84 -8.27
C GLU A 126 6.36 6.31 -8.44
N LYS A 127 5.96 7.13 -7.47
CA LYS A 127 6.63 8.40 -7.21
C LYS A 127 8.04 8.17 -6.68
N TRP A 128 8.86 9.23 -6.71
CA TRP A 128 10.15 9.27 -5.99
C TRP A 128 10.03 8.90 -4.49
N SER A 129 8.87 9.15 -3.87
CA SER A 129 8.57 8.78 -2.48
C SER A 129 8.18 7.31 -2.28
N GLY A 130 8.13 6.50 -3.35
CA GLY A 130 7.65 5.12 -3.35
C GLY A 130 6.11 4.99 -3.24
N SER A 131 5.38 6.09 -3.30
CA SER A 131 3.91 6.09 -3.28
C SER A 131 3.36 5.79 -4.67
N ARG A 132 2.27 5.03 -4.75
CA ARG A 132 1.60 4.67 -6.01
C ARG A 132 0.28 5.40 -6.17
N ALA A 133 -0.35 5.24 -7.33
CA ALA A 133 -1.64 5.83 -7.66
C ALA A 133 -2.73 5.57 -6.59
N LEU A 134 -2.86 4.32 -6.10
CA LEU A 134 -3.83 4.01 -5.06
C LEU A 134 -3.57 4.78 -3.76
N ASP A 135 -2.32 5.00 -3.38
CA ASP A 135 -1.98 5.76 -2.17
C ASP A 135 -2.51 7.20 -2.21
N MET A 136 -2.71 7.73 -3.41
CA MET A 136 -3.21 9.09 -3.62
C MET A 136 -4.67 9.29 -3.19
N LEU A 137 -5.42 8.19 -3.02
CA LEU A 137 -6.81 8.21 -2.59
C LEU A 137 -6.95 8.25 -1.06
N SER A 138 -5.86 8.13 -0.30
CA SER A 138 -5.91 8.20 1.17
C SER A 138 -6.26 9.62 1.66
N PRO A 139 -7.13 9.76 2.68
CA PRO A 139 -7.53 11.05 3.24
C PRO A 139 -6.39 11.94 3.73
N VAL A 140 -5.28 11.31 4.17
CA VAL A 140 -4.10 12.03 4.66
C VAL A 140 -3.47 12.88 3.55
N TRP A 141 -3.46 12.39 2.32
CA TRP A 141 -2.88 13.09 1.19
C TRP A 141 -3.72 14.27 0.71
N TRP A 142 -5.01 14.35 1.07
CA TRP A 142 -5.87 15.50 0.76
C TRP A 142 -5.44 16.77 1.49
N ARG A 143 -4.83 16.64 2.67
CA ARG A 143 -4.31 17.79 3.42
C ARG A 143 -3.07 18.39 2.75
N TYR A 144 -2.17 17.54 2.26
CA TYR A 144 -0.98 17.97 1.53
C TYR A 144 -1.33 18.59 0.15
N LEU A 145 -2.39 18.08 -0.50
CA LEU A 145 -2.94 18.61 -1.75
C LEU A 145 -3.27 20.11 -1.73
N SER A 146 -3.74 20.62 -0.59
CA SER A 146 -4.09 22.04 -0.45
C SER A 146 -2.87 22.97 -0.48
N ALA A 147 -1.68 22.46 -0.13
CA ALA A 147 -0.44 23.21 -0.14
C ALA A 147 0.23 23.16 -1.52
N ASP A 148 0.28 21.98 -2.15
CA ASP A 148 1.00 21.79 -3.41
C ASP A 148 0.21 22.29 -4.63
N TYR A 149 -1.14 22.23 -4.57
CA TYR A 149 -2.03 22.57 -5.69
C TYR A 149 -3.28 23.35 -5.25
N PRO A 150 -3.19 24.68 -5.11
CA PRO A 150 -4.33 25.50 -4.71
C PRO A 150 -5.55 25.36 -5.64
N ALA A 151 -5.34 25.18 -6.95
CA ALA A 151 -6.42 24.97 -7.92
C ALA A 151 -7.15 23.63 -7.71
N LEU A 152 -6.44 22.57 -7.31
CA LEU A 152 -7.06 21.30 -6.96
C LEU A 152 -7.85 21.40 -5.66
N ARG A 153 -7.45 22.27 -4.72
CA ARG A 153 -8.21 22.51 -3.50
C ARG A 153 -9.65 22.91 -3.82
N THR A 154 -9.89 23.83 -4.75
CA THR A 154 -11.25 24.25 -5.12
C THR A 154 -12.06 23.11 -5.75
N VAL A 155 -11.43 22.29 -6.60
CA VAL A 155 -12.07 21.14 -7.26
C VAL A 155 -12.40 20.03 -6.25
N ILE A 156 -11.53 19.81 -5.25
CA ILE A 156 -11.70 18.77 -4.22
C ILE A 156 -12.64 19.25 -3.10
N SER A 157 -12.51 20.50 -2.63
CA SER A 157 -13.35 21.08 -1.59
C SER A 157 -14.80 21.27 -2.03
N SER A 158 -15.07 21.51 -3.32
CA SER A 158 -16.45 21.49 -3.85
C SER A 158 -17.07 20.08 -3.87
N ARG A 159 -16.25 19.04 -3.75
CA ARG A 159 -16.66 17.63 -3.80
C ARG A 159 -16.52 16.91 -2.46
N ILE A 160 -16.01 17.52 -1.40
CA ILE A 160 -15.74 16.85 -0.12
C ILE A 160 -16.02 17.84 1.01
N THR A 161 -17.12 17.61 1.73
CA THR A 161 -17.36 18.14 3.08
C THR A 161 -16.67 17.25 4.11
N ASP A 162 -16.43 17.76 5.32
CA ASP A 162 -15.82 16.98 6.44
C ASP A 162 -16.60 15.68 6.76
N ASP A 163 -17.85 15.60 6.31
CA ASP A 163 -18.66 14.38 6.17
C ASP A 163 -18.98 14.14 4.67
N PRO A 164 -18.20 13.32 3.94
CA PRO A 164 -18.39 13.13 2.50
C PRO A 164 -19.70 12.40 2.24
N SER A 165 -20.56 12.98 1.39
CA SER A 165 -21.83 12.36 1.02
C SER A 165 -21.63 10.93 0.48
N PRO A 166 -22.63 10.03 0.63
CA PRO A 166 -22.56 8.65 0.13
C PRO A 166 -22.18 8.53 -1.35
N ALA A 167 -22.51 9.53 -2.17
CA ALA A 167 -22.16 9.58 -3.59
C ALA A 167 -20.64 9.73 -3.82
N ILE A 168 -19.94 10.49 -2.98
CA ILE A 168 -18.48 10.67 -3.04
C ILE A 168 -17.77 9.40 -2.58
N VAL A 169 -18.27 8.77 -1.51
CA VAL A 169 -17.79 7.48 -1.04
C VAL A 169 -17.99 6.41 -2.13
N GLY A 170 -19.13 6.42 -2.82
CA GLY A 170 -19.41 5.54 -3.97
C GLY A 170 -18.50 5.80 -5.17
N GLY A 171 -18.18 7.06 -5.48
CA GLY A 171 -17.25 7.44 -6.54
C GLY A 171 -15.84 6.92 -6.30
N ASP A 172 -15.30 7.14 -5.09
CA ASP A 172 -13.99 6.61 -4.70
C ASP A 172 -13.95 5.08 -4.72
N GLN A 173 -15.06 4.43 -4.33
CA GLN A 173 -15.16 2.95 -4.33
C GLN A 173 -14.93 2.41 -5.73
N ARG A 174 -15.62 3.01 -6.70
CA ARG A 174 -15.55 2.59 -8.11
C ARG A 174 -14.16 2.80 -8.69
N ILE A 175 -13.48 3.88 -8.31
CA ILE A 175 -12.10 4.12 -8.72
C ILE A 175 -11.15 3.07 -8.11
N VAL A 176 -11.26 2.80 -6.81
CA VAL A 176 -10.43 1.77 -6.15
C VAL A 176 -10.64 0.40 -6.80
N GLN A 177 -11.89 0.02 -7.05
CA GLN A 177 -12.22 -1.24 -7.71
C GLN A 177 -11.63 -1.31 -9.12
N LEU A 178 -11.84 -0.28 -9.94
CA LEU A 178 -11.30 -0.19 -11.29
C LEU A 178 -9.77 -0.32 -11.31
N LEU A 179 -9.07 0.40 -10.42
CA LEU A 179 -7.61 0.35 -10.34
C LEU A 179 -7.14 -1.05 -9.91
N LEU A 180 -7.78 -1.66 -8.91
CA LEU A 180 -7.44 -3.02 -8.49
C LEU A 180 -7.76 -4.08 -9.57
N GLU A 181 -8.80 -3.88 -10.38
CA GLU A 181 -9.10 -4.71 -11.56
C GLU A 181 -8.00 -4.61 -12.62
N LYS A 182 -7.35 -3.46 -12.73
CA LYS A 182 -6.20 -3.22 -13.61
C LYS A 182 -4.86 -3.62 -12.98
N GLY A 183 -4.86 -4.37 -11.89
CA GLY A 183 -3.62 -4.87 -11.28
C GLY A 183 -2.92 -3.86 -10.37
N ALA A 184 -3.59 -2.77 -9.96
CA ALA A 184 -2.98 -1.80 -9.07
C ALA A 184 -2.62 -2.38 -7.69
N VAL A 185 -1.55 -1.86 -7.10
CA VAL A 185 -1.14 -2.07 -5.71
C VAL A 185 -0.84 -0.73 -5.03
N PHE A 186 -0.57 -0.75 -3.73
CA PHE A 186 -0.30 0.44 -2.91
C PHE A 186 0.91 0.20 -1.99
N SER A 187 1.46 1.23 -1.36
CA SER A 187 2.61 1.07 -0.45
C SER A 187 2.38 1.64 0.95
N SER A 188 1.41 2.53 1.13
CA SER A 188 1.22 3.25 2.38
C SER A 188 0.33 2.50 3.37
N ALA A 189 0.69 2.61 4.65
CA ALA A 189 -0.12 2.07 5.75
C ALA A 189 -1.40 2.88 5.97
N GLU A 190 -1.37 4.14 5.54
CA GLU A 190 -2.46 5.09 5.54
C GLU A 190 -3.54 4.63 4.54
N PHE A 191 -3.15 4.32 3.30
CA PHE A 191 -4.09 3.76 2.33
C PHE A 191 -4.53 2.34 2.71
N PHE A 192 -3.65 1.51 3.28
CA PHE A 192 -4.05 0.21 3.83
C PHE A 192 -5.24 0.34 4.81
N THR A 193 -5.11 1.24 5.79
CA THR A 193 -6.14 1.50 6.80
C THR A 193 -7.43 2.00 6.13
N TYR A 194 -7.29 2.94 5.20
CA TYR A 194 -8.41 3.47 4.45
C TYR A 194 -9.14 2.37 3.65
N LEU A 195 -8.42 1.54 2.90
CA LEU A 195 -8.95 0.49 2.05
C LEU A 195 -9.81 -0.51 2.83
N VAL A 196 -9.28 -1.03 3.95
CA VAL A 196 -9.95 -2.10 4.70
C VAL A 196 -11.17 -1.62 5.48
N GLN A 197 -11.31 -0.31 5.68
CA GLN A 197 -12.48 0.30 6.32
C GLN A 197 -13.65 0.55 5.34
N ARG A 198 -13.42 0.37 4.03
CA ARG A 198 -14.45 0.57 3.00
C ARG A 198 -15.41 -0.63 2.91
N PRO A 199 -16.60 -0.45 2.30
CA PRO A 199 -17.45 -1.58 1.93
C PRO A 199 -16.67 -2.58 1.07
N GLY A 200 -16.69 -3.86 1.48
CA GLY A 200 -15.91 -4.92 0.83
C GLY A 200 -14.39 -4.84 1.04
N GLY A 201 -13.92 -4.03 2.00
CA GLY A 201 -12.50 -3.82 2.30
C GLY A 201 -11.65 -5.10 2.38
N PRO A 202 -12.09 -6.17 3.07
CA PRO A 202 -11.42 -7.48 3.06
C PRO A 202 -11.16 -8.04 1.65
N ASP A 203 -12.15 -7.97 0.75
CA ASP A 203 -12.04 -8.49 -0.61
C ASP A 203 -11.18 -7.60 -1.50
N LEU A 204 -11.24 -6.28 -1.29
CA LEU A 204 -10.34 -5.34 -1.95
C LEU A 204 -8.88 -5.59 -1.53
N LEU A 205 -8.63 -5.83 -0.24
CA LEU A 205 -7.30 -6.18 0.26
C LEU A 205 -6.81 -7.48 -0.37
N ARG A 206 -7.65 -8.53 -0.38
CA ARG A 206 -7.36 -9.80 -1.05
C ARG A 206 -6.95 -9.60 -2.50
N ARG A 207 -7.71 -8.79 -3.26
CA ARG A 207 -7.36 -8.45 -4.64
C ARG A 207 -6.01 -7.73 -4.74
N ALA A 208 -5.74 -6.76 -3.88
CA ALA A 208 -4.45 -6.08 -3.87
C ALA A 208 -3.28 -7.03 -3.59
N ILE A 209 -3.45 -7.98 -2.65
CA ILE A 209 -2.44 -9.01 -2.36
C ILE A 209 -2.17 -9.88 -3.59
N ARG A 210 -3.23 -10.32 -4.28
CA ARG A 210 -3.13 -11.11 -5.51
C ARG A 210 -2.47 -10.34 -6.66
N ASN A 211 -2.67 -9.02 -6.72
CA ASN A 211 -1.96 -8.13 -7.64
C ASN A 211 -0.46 -7.97 -7.29
N GLY A 212 0.00 -8.52 -6.16
CA GLY A 212 1.41 -8.47 -5.77
C GLY A 212 1.75 -7.36 -4.78
N LEU A 213 0.80 -6.90 -3.96
CA LEU A 213 1.01 -5.84 -2.96
C LEU A 213 2.28 -6.01 -2.11
N TYR A 214 2.59 -7.26 -1.75
CA TYR A 214 3.76 -7.59 -0.93
C TYR A 214 4.85 -8.31 -1.73
N LYS A 215 4.90 -8.18 -3.06
CA LYS A 215 5.98 -8.74 -3.88
C LYS A 215 6.97 -7.63 -4.22
N ASN A 216 8.25 -7.91 -4.05
CA ASN A 216 9.35 -7.09 -4.54
C ASN A 216 10.27 -7.99 -5.39
N GLY A 217 10.24 -7.81 -6.70
CA GLY A 217 10.85 -8.76 -7.65
C GLY A 217 10.24 -10.15 -7.47
N SER A 218 11.08 -11.14 -7.15
CA SER A 218 10.68 -12.53 -6.91
C SER A 218 10.37 -12.88 -5.46
N THR A 219 10.52 -11.95 -4.50
CA THR A 219 10.42 -12.25 -3.06
C THR A 219 9.36 -11.42 -2.36
N ILE A 220 8.92 -11.87 -1.19
CA ILE A 220 7.93 -11.15 -0.37
C ILE A 220 8.62 -9.96 0.31
N ASN A 221 8.04 -8.77 0.16
CA ASN A 221 8.36 -7.56 0.90
C ASN A 221 7.85 -7.67 2.36
N TRP A 222 8.63 -8.36 3.19
CA TRP A 222 8.33 -8.57 4.59
C TRP A 222 8.23 -7.29 5.41
N TYR A 223 8.97 -6.24 5.02
CA TYR A 223 8.91 -4.95 5.71
C TYR A 223 7.55 -4.26 5.53
N GLY A 224 7.06 -4.20 4.29
CA GLY A 224 5.72 -3.66 3.99
C GLY A 224 4.62 -4.46 4.67
N LEU A 225 4.71 -5.79 4.60
CA LEU A 225 3.75 -6.70 5.24
C LEU A 225 3.71 -6.51 6.76
N ARG A 226 4.89 -6.45 7.41
CA ARG A 226 5.00 -6.17 8.84
C ARG A 226 4.29 -4.87 9.20
N LYS A 227 4.55 -3.79 8.46
CA LYS A 227 3.96 -2.47 8.72
C LYS A 227 2.43 -2.54 8.73
N HIS A 228 1.84 -3.27 7.79
CA HIS A 228 0.39 -3.46 7.72
C HIS A 228 -0.15 -4.36 8.84
N ILE A 229 0.52 -5.45 9.18
CA ILE A 229 0.15 -6.30 10.34
C ILE A 229 0.21 -5.50 11.64
N SER A 230 1.24 -4.69 11.86
CA SER A 230 1.33 -3.81 13.02
C SER A 230 0.16 -2.81 13.06
N ARG A 231 -0.28 -2.28 11.90
CA ARG A 231 -1.50 -1.48 11.84
C ARG A 231 -2.76 -2.28 12.17
N CYS A 232 -2.84 -3.55 11.77
CA CYS A 232 -3.94 -4.42 12.16
C CYS A 232 -4.08 -4.49 13.68
N ILE A 233 -2.97 -4.80 14.35
CA ILE A 233 -2.91 -4.92 15.82
C ILE A 233 -3.30 -3.60 16.50
N GLN A 234 -2.84 -2.46 15.98
CA GLN A 234 -3.03 -1.16 16.60
C GLN A 234 -4.43 -0.57 16.40
N LYS A 235 -5.00 -0.72 15.20
CA LYS A 235 -6.11 0.12 14.73
C LYS A 235 -7.26 -0.64 14.08
N LEU A 236 -7.12 -1.92 13.79
CA LEU A 236 -8.11 -2.67 13.01
C LEU A 236 -8.58 -3.92 13.76
N SER A 237 -9.08 -4.91 13.01
CA SER A 237 -9.66 -6.13 13.54
C SER A 237 -8.85 -7.37 13.14
N VAL A 238 -9.05 -8.44 13.90
CA VAL A 238 -8.45 -9.75 13.62
C VAL A 238 -8.87 -10.29 12.25
N ASN A 239 -10.09 -9.98 11.78
CA ASN A 239 -10.58 -10.42 10.48
C ASN A 239 -9.71 -9.89 9.32
N ILE A 240 -9.13 -8.69 9.46
CA ILE A 240 -8.21 -8.15 8.44
C ILE A 240 -6.88 -8.90 8.44
N LEU A 241 -6.37 -9.24 9.64
CA LEU A 241 -5.18 -10.09 9.75
C LEU A 241 -5.44 -11.48 9.17
N ASP A 242 -6.65 -12.01 9.35
CA ASP A 242 -7.06 -13.31 8.80
C ASP A 242 -7.04 -13.35 7.27
N VAL A 243 -7.50 -12.27 6.61
CA VAL A 243 -7.34 -12.14 5.15
C VAL A 243 -5.87 -12.22 4.74
N ILE A 244 -4.98 -11.56 5.49
CA ILE A 244 -3.53 -11.59 5.20
C ILE A 244 -2.97 -13.01 5.36
N VAL A 245 -3.33 -13.71 6.44
CA VAL A 245 -2.88 -15.09 6.69
C VAL A 245 -3.38 -16.05 5.61
N GLN A 246 -4.63 -15.90 5.19
CA GLN A 246 -5.22 -16.72 4.12
C GLN A 246 -4.53 -16.52 2.77
N GLU A 247 -4.21 -15.27 2.42
CA GLU A 247 -3.60 -14.95 1.12
C GLU A 247 -2.08 -15.10 1.12
N ILE A 248 -1.44 -15.11 2.30
CA ILE A 248 0.03 -15.21 2.46
C ILE A 248 0.34 -16.13 3.67
N PRO A 249 0.16 -17.46 3.55
CA PRO A 249 0.41 -18.39 4.65
C PRO A 249 1.86 -18.35 5.17
N GLU A 250 2.81 -17.93 4.33
CA GLU A 250 4.22 -17.77 4.69
C GLU A 250 4.42 -16.78 5.84
N VAL A 251 3.45 -15.88 6.08
CA VAL A 251 3.45 -14.96 7.24
C VAL A 251 3.60 -15.69 8.57
N LEU A 252 3.09 -16.93 8.67
CA LEU A 252 3.17 -17.75 9.87
C LEU A 252 4.61 -18.17 10.18
N SER A 253 5.42 -18.38 9.13
CA SER A 253 6.82 -18.80 9.24
C SER A 253 7.81 -17.63 9.38
N MET A 254 7.33 -16.39 9.23
CA MET A 254 8.14 -15.20 9.08
C MET A 254 9.08 -15.01 10.29
N PRO A 255 10.41 -15.07 10.08
CA PRO A 255 11.37 -15.05 11.17
C PRO A 255 11.49 -13.65 11.83
N GLY A 256 11.68 -13.64 13.15
CA GLY A 256 12.27 -12.49 13.85
C GLY A 256 11.39 -11.27 14.07
N LEU A 257 10.11 -11.29 13.71
CA LEU A 257 9.27 -10.09 13.85
C LEU A 257 8.58 -9.94 15.20
N GLY A 258 8.52 -10.99 16.01
CA GLY A 258 7.90 -10.93 17.34
C GLY A 258 6.46 -10.41 17.28
N LEU A 259 5.69 -10.78 16.26
CA LEU A 259 4.34 -10.26 16.03
C LEU A 259 3.40 -10.58 17.20
N ILE A 260 3.57 -11.75 17.83
CA ILE A 260 2.85 -12.09 19.06
C ILE A 260 3.23 -11.11 20.17
N LEU A 261 4.51 -10.77 20.36
CA LEU A 261 4.95 -9.78 21.34
C LEU A 261 4.42 -8.36 21.03
N ASP A 262 4.32 -7.99 19.74
CA ASP A 262 3.67 -6.75 19.32
C ASP A 262 2.20 -6.75 19.75
N ALA A 263 1.48 -7.86 19.56
CA ALA A 263 0.10 -8.03 20.02
C ALA A 263 -0.03 -8.07 21.55
N LEU A 264 0.97 -8.59 22.26
CA LEU A 264 1.05 -8.59 23.73
C LEU A 264 1.44 -7.22 24.30
N GLY A 265 1.76 -6.25 23.45
CA GLY A 265 2.02 -4.87 23.82
C GLY A 265 3.43 -4.61 24.36
N GLN A 266 4.40 -5.46 24.00
CA GLN A 266 5.79 -5.31 24.44
C GLN A 266 6.58 -4.30 23.60
N ASN A 267 6.11 -3.98 22.39
CA ASN A 267 6.81 -3.10 21.46
C ASN A 267 6.45 -1.62 21.68
N LEU A 268 7.42 -0.72 21.53
CA LEU A 268 7.29 0.74 21.62
C LEU A 268 6.10 1.29 20.81
N PHE A 269 5.82 0.67 19.65
CA PHE A 269 4.75 1.09 18.75
C PHE A 269 3.36 0.55 19.11
N CYS A 270 3.27 -0.50 19.93
CA CYS A 270 2.03 -1.13 20.38
C CYS A 270 1.98 -1.11 21.92
N LYS A 271 1.63 0.03 22.52
CA LYS A 271 1.64 0.16 24.00
C LYS A 271 0.49 -0.55 24.70
N ARG A 272 -0.54 -1.00 23.97
CA ARG A 272 -1.72 -1.68 24.52
C ARG A 272 -1.73 -3.13 24.06
N SER A 273 -1.79 -4.05 25.01
CA SER A 273 -1.94 -5.47 24.71
C SER A 273 -3.33 -5.74 24.13
N SER A 274 -3.36 -6.52 23.05
CA SER A 274 -4.58 -7.01 22.44
C SER A 274 -4.63 -8.52 22.54
N HIS A 275 -5.25 -9.00 23.63
CA HIS A 275 -5.43 -10.42 23.92
C HIS A 275 -6.12 -11.14 22.75
N LYS A 276 -7.09 -10.48 22.09
CA LYS A 276 -7.79 -11.03 20.93
C LYS A 276 -6.83 -11.35 19.77
N PHE A 277 -5.92 -10.42 19.46
CA PHE A 277 -4.91 -10.64 18.42
C PHE A 277 -3.86 -11.67 18.85
N ALA A 278 -3.37 -11.61 20.09
CA ALA A 278 -2.41 -12.57 20.59
C ALA A 278 -2.97 -14.00 20.56
N SER A 279 -4.18 -14.22 21.09
CA SER A 279 -4.85 -15.53 21.04
C SER A 279 -5.04 -16.03 19.61
N TYR A 280 -5.45 -15.15 18.69
CA TYR A 280 -5.59 -15.50 17.28
C TYR A 280 -4.24 -15.92 16.69
N MET A 281 -3.19 -15.13 16.86
CA MET A 281 -1.86 -15.42 16.31
C MET A 281 -1.28 -16.74 16.85
N ILE A 282 -1.42 -16.99 18.16
CA ILE A 282 -0.96 -18.23 18.78
C ILE A 282 -1.70 -19.45 18.19
N ARG A 283 -3.04 -19.34 18.02
CA ARG A 283 -3.87 -20.42 17.45
C ARG A 283 -3.57 -20.68 15.98
N GLN A 284 -3.36 -19.63 15.19
CA GLN A 284 -3.01 -19.76 13.77
C GLN A 284 -1.59 -20.25 13.53
N GLY A 285 -0.77 -20.38 14.58
CA GLY A 285 0.60 -20.87 14.44
C GLY A 285 1.59 -19.86 13.93
N PHE A 286 1.39 -18.59 14.27
CA PHE A 286 2.47 -17.62 14.13
C PHE A 286 3.69 -18.09 14.92
N ARG A 287 4.84 -18.07 14.25
CA ARG A 287 6.11 -18.46 14.83
C ARG A 287 6.42 -17.65 16.09
N LEU A 288 6.70 -18.34 17.18
CA LEU A 288 7.23 -17.74 18.41
C LEU A 288 8.60 -17.13 18.13
N LYS A 289 8.93 -16.03 18.81
CA LYS A 289 10.22 -15.35 18.66
C LYS A 289 11.32 -16.19 19.31
N LEU A 290 11.78 -17.20 18.59
CA LEU A 290 13.06 -17.84 18.84
C LEU A 290 14.14 -16.78 18.56
N SER A 291 15.01 -16.50 19.53
CA SER A 291 16.18 -15.66 19.26
C SER A 291 17.00 -16.28 18.12
N TYR A 292 17.67 -15.44 17.33
CA TYR A 292 18.60 -15.88 16.28
C TYR A 292 19.78 -16.73 16.81
N TYR A 293 19.93 -16.80 18.14
CA TYR A 293 20.92 -17.63 18.83
C TYR A 293 20.30 -18.97 19.22
N LEU A 294 21.10 -20.03 19.13
CA LEU A 294 20.80 -21.45 19.40
C LEU A 294 20.13 -21.76 20.75
N ASP A 295 19.97 -20.75 21.62
CA ASP A 295 19.13 -20.82 22.78
C ASP A 295 17.65 -20.67 22.40
N ARG A 296 16.88 -21.76 22.48
CA ARG A 296 15.41 -21.72 22.45
C ARG A 296 14.92 -20.91 23.66
N LYS A 297 14.68 -19.61 23.43
CA LYS A 297 14.07 -18.68 24.39
C LYS A 297 12.61 -18.52 24.03
N TYR A 298 11.75 -18.51 25.04
CA TYR A 298 10.30 -18.31 24.90
C TYR A 298 9.86 -16.96 25.48
N PRO A 299 10.25 -15.83 24.87
CA PRO A 299 9.97 -14.50 25.40
C PRO A 299 8.47 -14.21 25.50
N GLU A 300 7.64 -14.81 24.64
CA GLU A 300 6.18 -14.73 24.71
C GLU A 300 5.65 -15.32 26.02
N LEU A 301 6.06 -16.56 26.35
CA LEU A 301 5.64 -17.23 27.57
C LEU A 301 6.15 -16.49 28.80
N ALA A 302 7.44 -16.12 28.82
CA ALA A 302 8.02 -15.33 29.91
C ALA A 302 7.27 -14.02 30.13
N PHE A 303 6.90 -13.31 29.06
CA PHE A 303 6.12 -12.08 29.15
C PHE A 303 4.73 -12.32 29.74
N VAL A 304 4.01 -13.33 29.26
CA VAL A 304 2.68 -13.68 29.76
C VAL A 304 2.71 -14.09 31.24
N LEU A 305 3.66 -14.94 31.64
CA LEU A 305 3.84 -15.36 33.03
C LEU A 305 4.24 -14.20 33.96
N GLY A 306 5.04 -13.25 33.46
CA GLY A 306 5.36 -12.02 34.19
C GLY A 306 4.13 -11.13 34.44
N LYS A 307 3.14 -11.16 33.53
CA LYS A 307 1.89 -10.41 33.67
C LYS A 307 0.88 -11.05 34.63
N LEU A 308 1.07 -12.31 34.99
CA LEU A 308 0.27 -13.00 36.00
C LEU A 308 0.68 -12.63 37.45
N GLU A 309 1.74 -11.85 37.64
CA GLU A 309 2.09 -11.28 38.94
C GLU A 309 1.19 -10.09 39.28
N PRO A 310 0.65 -10.01 40.51
CA PRO A 310 0.11 -8.77 41.01
C PRO A 310 1.20 -7.70 40.99
N ASN A 311 0.93 -6.59 40.32
CA ASN A 311 1.84 -5.45 40.25
C ASN A 311 1.04 -4.16 40.38
N PRO A 312 1.13 -3.45 41.52
CA PRO A 312 0.38 -2.24 41.77
C PRO A 312 0.62 -1.15 40.71
N ARG A 313 1.81 -1.10 40.11
CA ARG A 313 2.14 -0.11 39.06
C ARG A 313 1.40 -0.37 37.75
N PHE A 314 1.05 -1.62 37.46
CA PHE A 314 0.35 -1.98 36.21
C PHE A 314 -1.17 -2.10 36.40
N TYR A 315 -1.62 -2.55 37.57
CA TYR A 315 -3.01 -2.90 37.81
C TYR A 315 -3.71 -2.00 38.83
N GLY A 316 -2.97 -1.11 39.50
CA GLY A 316 -3.51 -0.23 40.55
C GLY A 316 -3.91 -0.97 41.84
N SER A 317 -3.48 -2.23 42.00
CA SER A 317 -3.81 -3.07 43.15
C SER A 317 -2.70 -4.09 43.42
N GLU A 318 -2.55 -4.45 44.69
CA GLU A 318 -1.74 -5.59 45.15
C GLU A 318 -2.39 -6.94 44.85
N VAL A 319 -3.64 -6.94 44.36
CA VAL A 319 -4.35 -8.13 43.91
C VAL A 319 -4.61 -8.03 42.41
N LEU A 320 -4.22 -9.07 41.66
CA LEU A 320 -4.50 -9.13 40.22
C LEU A 320 -6.00 -9.36 40.00
N PRO A 321 -6.74 -8.44 39.33
CA PRO A 321 -8.17 -8.60 39.13
C PRO A 321 -8.48 -9.91 38.39
N ARG A 322 -9.49 -10.66 38.84
CA ARG A 322 -9.83 -12.00 38.33
C ARG A 322 -10.01 -12.04 36.80
N ASN A 323 -10.61 -11.00 36.23
CA ASN A 323 -10.80 -10.89 34.77
C ASN A 323 -9.49 -10.67 34.01
N VAL A 324 -8.51 -9.98 34.61
CA VAL A 324 -7.18 -9.77 34.04
C VAL A 324 -6.38 -11.06 34.15
N TRP A 325 -6.41 -11.72 35.31
CA TRP A 325 -5.79 -13.02 35.51
C TRP A 325 -6.27 -14.03 34.46
N ARG A 326 -7.59 -14.19 34.28
CA ARG A 326 -8.16 -15.12 33.29
C ARG A 326 -7.66 -14.87 31.87
N LYS A 327 -7.51 -13.59 31.48
CA LYS A 327 -7.05 -13.22 30.14
C LYS A 327 -5.59 -13.63 29.89
N TRP A 328 -4.71 -13.40 30.87
CA TRP A 328 -3.30 -13.80 30.76
C TRP A 328 -3.12 -15.30 30.93
N ALA A 329 -3.88 -15.94 31.84
CA ALA A 329 -3.84 -17.38 32.05
C ALA A 329 -4.26 -18.13 30.77
N SER A 330 -5.34 -17.69 30.10
CA SER A 330 -5.76 -18.27 28.82
C SER A 330 -4.71 -18.12 27.72
N LEU A 331 -3.95 -17.02 27.70
CA LEU A 331 -2.82 -16.90 26.77
C LEU A 331 -1.65 -17.83 27.15
N ALA A 332 -1.40 -18.04 28.44
CA ALA A 332 -0.39 -18.98 28.91
C ALA A 332 -0.75 -20.40 28.50
N GLU A 333 -2.01 -20.82 28.69
CA GLU A 333 -2.53 -22.13 28.24
C GLU A 333 -2.30 -22.32 26.74
N LEU A 334 -2.72 -21.35 25.91
CA LEU A 334 -2.53 -21.43 24.46
C LEU A 334 -1.05 -21.51 24.05
N LEU A 335 -0.16 -20.84 24.78
CA LEU A 335 1.28 -20.93 24.54
C LEU A 335 1.84 -22.29 24.98
N LEU A 336 1.40 -22.81 26.12
CA LEU A 336 1.84 -24.10 26.63
C LEU A 336 1.38 -25.24 25.72
N GLU A 337 0.21 -25.12 25.10
CA GLU A 337 -0.30 -26.09 24.10
C GLU A 337 0.53 -26.14 22.80
N ARG A 338 1.44 -25.18 22.57
CA ARG A 338 2.26 -25.12 21.36
C ARG A 338 3.18 -26.33 21.24
N PRO A 339 3.23 -27.03 20.08
CA PRO A 339 4.14 -28.14 19.86
C PRO A 339 5.60 -27.78 20.14
N GLU A 340 6.02 -26.54 19.84
CA GLU A 340 7.38 -26.06 20.09
C GLU A 340 7.72 -25.98 21.57
N LEU A 341 6.76 -25.73 22.46
CA LEU A 341 6.97 -25.76 23.91
C LEU A 341 6.87 -27.19 24.45
N GLN A 342 5.93 -27.98 23.93
CA GLN A 342 5.79 -29.38 24.33
C GLN A 342 7.08 -30.18 24.09
N GLN A 343 7.72 -29.99 22.92
CA GLN A 343 9.01 -30.61 22.60
C GLN A 343 10.16 -30.21 23.54
N ASP A 344 10.03 -29.06 24.21
CA ASP A 344 11.04 -28.53 25.13
C ASP A 344 10.74 -28.87 26.60
N GLY A 345 9.81 -29.80 26.85
CA GLY A 345 9.53 -30.32 28.20
C GLY A 345 8.41 -29.61 28.95
N PHE A 346 7.66 -28.70 28.30
CA PHE A 346 6.51 -28.04 28.92
C PHE A 346 5.25 -28.94 28.99
N GLU A 347 5.32 -30.18 28.53
CA GLU A 347 4.18 -31.10 28.54
C GLU A 347 3.64 -31.38 29.94
N THR A 348 4.53 -31.54 30.92
CA THR A 348 4.15 -31.72 32.33
C THR A 348 3.73 -30.43 33.02
N TRP A 349 3.80 -29.30 32.32
CA TRP A 349 3.58 -27.95 32.84
C TRP A 349 2.39 -27.24 32.17
N ARG A 350 1.44 -27.99 31.59
CA ARG A 350 0.30 -27.41 30.85
C ARG A 350 -0.63 -26.53 31.69
N ASP A 351 -0.71 -26.77 33.00
CA ASP A 351 -1.48 -25.91 33.91
C ASP A 351 -0.63 -24.66 34.28
N PRO A 352 -1.04 -23.44 33.87
CA PRO A 352 -0.35 -22.23 34.29
C PRO A 352 -0.29 -22.08 35.81
N GLY A 353 -1.28 -22.59 36.54
CA GLY A 353 -1.32 -22.57 38.00
C GLY A 353 -0.15 -23.32 38.64
N LEU A 354 0.28 -24.43 38.05
CA LEU A 354 1.47 -25.19 38.49
C LEU A 354 2.74 -24.39 38.24
N ILE A 355 2.90 -23.84 37.03
CA ILE A 355 4.07 -23.00 36.71
C ILE A 355 4.13 -21.83 37.68
N LEU A 356 3.01 -21.16 37.94
CA LEU A 356 2.95 -19.98 38.79
C LEU A 356 3.44 -20.20 40.22
N ARG A 357 3.33 -21.41 40.75
CA ARG A 357 3.76 -21.78 42.11
C ARG A 357 5.15 -22.39 42.16
N SER A 358 5.82 -22.49 41.01
CA SER A 358 7.10 -23.19 40.89
C SER A 358 8.26 -22.21 40.64
N PRO A 359 9.50 -22.61 40.98
CA PRO A 359 10.71 -21.88 40.61
C PRO A 359 10.86 -21.68 39.09
N LEU A 360 10.20 -22.51 38.27
CA LEU A 360 10.27 -22.43 36.81
C LEU A 360 9.75 -21.08 36.32
N ARG A 361 8.70 -20.54 36.95
CA ARG A 361 8.19 -19.22 36.60
C ARG A 361 9.27 -18.14 36.75
N GLU A 362 9.94 -18.11 37.89
CA GLU A 362 10.95 -17.10 38.19
C GLU A 362 12.12 -17.19 37.22
N ALA A 363 12.60 -18.40 36.95
CA ALA A 363 13.62 -18.65 35.94
C ALA A 363 13.19 -18.15 34.54
N LEU A 364 11.96 -18.43 34.12
CA LEU A 364 11.42 -17.97 32.83
C LEU A 364 11.29 -16.45 32.76
N VAL A 365 10.73 -15.81 33.79
CA VAL A 365 10.52 -14.35 33.84
C VAL A 365 11.84 -13.59 33.92
N ALA A 366 12.79 -14.10 34.72
CA ALA A 366 14.16 -13.58 34.82
C ALA A 366 15.00 -13.86 33.55
N LYS A 367 14.48 -14.68 32.63
CA LYS A 367 15.18 -15.15 31.43
C LYS A 367 16.45 -15.95 31.76
N ASN A 368 16.47 -16.63 32.89
CA ASN A 368 17.49 -17.59 33.27
C ASN A 368 17.20 -18.96 32.62
N TRP A 369 17.57 -19.10 31.35
CA TRP A 369 17.21 -20.27 30.54
C TRP A 369 17.94 -21.55 30.94
N ASP A 370 19.13 -21.46 31.55
CA ASP A 370 19.85 -22.63 32.06
C ASP A 370 19.08 -23.27 33.23
N GLU A 371 18.67 -22.45 34.18
CA GLU A 371 17.84 -22.89 35.31
C GLU A 371 16.46 -23.38 34.85
N ALA A 372 15.81 -22.65 33.94
CA ALA A 372 14.53 -23.08 33.38
C ALA A 372 14.62 -24.46 32.72
N ARG A 373 15.70 -24.74 31.95
CA ARG A 373 15.95 -26.05 31.36
C ARG A 373 16.19 -27.14 32.40
N ALA A 374 16.92 -26.85 33.46
CA ALA A 374 17.14 -27.79 34.55
C ALA A 374 15.81 -28.17 35.23
N LEU A 375 14.96 -27.17 35.51
CA LEU A 375 13.65 -27.36 36.12
C LEU A 375 12.66 -28.09 35.19
N LEU A 376 12.68 -27.80 33.89
CA LEU A 376 11.87 -28.53 32.90
C LEU A 376 12.25 -30.02 32.84
N LYS A 377 13.56 -30.34 32.91
CA LYS A 377 14.03 -31.74 32.96
C LYS A 377 13.67 -32.44 34.27
N ALA A 378 13.70 -31.73 35.39
CA ALA A 378 13.32 -32.26 36.70
C ALA A 378 11.81 -32.55 36.78
N GLY A 379 10.99 -31.83 35.99
CA GLY A 379 9.54 -31.91 36.04
C GLY A 379 8.96 -31.13 37.22
N PRO A 380 7.62 -31.04 37.33
CA PRO A 380 6.96 -30.47 38.49
C PRO A 380 7.30 -31.32 39.71
N GLY A 381 8.05 -30.76 40.66
CA GLY A 381 8.33 -31.41 41.93
C GLY A 381 7.04 -31.67 42.73
N PRO A 382 7.05 -32.64 43.66
CA PRO A 382 5.95 -32.87 44.59
C PRO A 382 5.67 -31.68 45.52
#